data_AF-A0A8C4F800-F1
#
_entry.id   AF-A0A8C4F800-F1
#
_cell.length_a   1.000
_cell.length_b   1.000
_cell.length_c   1.000
_cell.angle_alpha   90.00
_cell.angle_beta   90.00
_cell.angle_gamma   90.00
#
_symmetry.space_group_name_H-M   'P 1'
#
loop_
_entity.id
_entity.type
_entity.pdbx_description
1 polymer ?
#
loop_
_entity_poly.entity_id
_entity_poly.type
_entity_poly.pdbx_seq_one_letter_code
_entity_poly.pdbx_strand_id
1 'polypeptide(L)'
;MAERSCDKKVRPSQTVGSQPKKRPSSSSKAERSKRDDVRQQLKSASGPTKRTDDLLAKEEQYKLLNAKLEAKTADLVRQAEQLMREQSEVLSKPLSTLLLKDIEDEEDSRIIKPHQCAVQAPGVKVVTKKRVTLTSKNMGAGKQGKEPRSKTPTPGVFHVDNSTAVEDSTDFFLAKTIRSMEEKMNDTVTHESVVDDVSNAGDNVGSGISDAQIRVLKAKLRIMQEELDQLSCEYYKKDDENAKLCAKIKELEEDRARLQKTTGIQQTQIEKHRALVEESGKKCEGLQLQVSALHKEIENLNRSQKQAAAVHGTVEVRLNRALEEGEKLKTQLNKMKQMNKDKKSEEHQSKENLIAENKMLKKQKAELIVGFKKQLKLIDVLKRQKMHFEAAKLLSFTEDEFMKALDWGKS
;
A
#
# COMPACT_ATOMS: atom_id res chain seq x y z
N MET A 1 50.50 60.49 -30.59
CA MET A 1 49.36 59.76 -31.17
C MET A 1 49.68 58.26 -31.17
N ALA A 2 48.69 57.43 -30.83
CA ALA A 2 48.64 55.95 -30.86
C ALA A 2 49.57 55.19 -29.87
N GLU A 3 49.07 54.67 -28.75
CA GLU A 3 48.37 53.37 -28.51
C GLU A 3 49.32 52.16 -28.45
N ARG A 4 49.66 51.71 -27.22
CA ARG A 4 49.08 50.60 -26.43
C ARG A 4 49.48 49.20 -26.93
N SER A 5 50.46 48.63 -26.21
CA SER A 5 50.95 47.25 -26.30
C SER A 5 50.09 46.30 -25.45
N CYS A 6 49.77 45.13 -26.00
CA CYS A 6 49.24 43.97 -25.31
C CYS A 6 50.29 42.85 -25.38
N ASP A 7 50.58 42.19 -24.27
CA ASP A 7 51.19 40.86 -24.33
C ASP A 7 50.78 39.93 -23.18
N LYS A 8 50.63 38.66 -23.55
CA LYS A 8 50.02 37.52 -22.84
C LYS A 8 50.99 36.81 -21.88
N LYS A 9 50.44 36.12 -20.86
CA LYS A 9 50.86 34.78 -20.35
C LYS A 9 49.88 34.30 -19.25
N VAL A 10 49.02 33.30 -19.51
CA VAL A 10 49.15 31.83 -19.31
C VAL A 10 49.27 31.38 -17.84
N ARG A 11 48.25 30.65 -17.36
CA ARG A 11 48.15 29.88 -16.10
C ARG A 11 48.66 28.44 -16.29
N PRO A 12 48.99 27.75 -15.18
CA PRO A 12 48.65 26.34 -15.03
C PRO A 12 47.83 26.01 -13.78
N SER A 13 47.13 24.89 -13.88
CA SER A 13 46.16 24.26 -12.98
C SER A 13 46.81 23.38 -11.90
N GLN A 14 46.15 23.24 -10.74
CA GLN A 14 46.52 22.25 -9.73
C GLN A 14 45.30 21.55 -9.11
N THR A 15 45.54 20.28 -8.82
CA THR A 15 44.64 19.14 -8.57
C THR A 15 44.09 19.09 -7.14
N VAL A 16 42.85 18.60 -6.97
CA VAL A 16 42.16 18.40 -5.68
C VAL A 16 42.13 16.90 -5.33
N GLY A 17 42.44 16.56 -4.09
CA GLY A 17 42.33 15.21 -3.52
C GLY A 17 41.91 15.25 -2.04
N SER A 18 40.98 14.37 -1.68
CA SER A 18 40.09 14.39 -0.50
C SER A 18 40.58 13.55 0.70
N GLN A 19 40.20 13.91 1.94
CA GLN A 19 40.11 13.01 3.11
C GLN A 19 39.09 13.52 4.18
N PRO A 20 38.43 12.65 4.98
CA PRO A 20 37.26 12.98 5.82
C PRO A 20 37.57 13.15 7.33
N LYS A 21 36.76 13.97 8.04
CA LYS A 21 36.86 14.22 9.50
C LYS A 21 35.97 13.29 10.33
N LYS A 22 36.56 12.67 11.37
CA LYS A 22 35.90 11.91 12.46
C LYS A 22 35.45 12.83 13.61
N ARG A 23 34.35 12.46 14.27
CA ARG A 23 33.80 12.97 15.56
C ARG A 23 34.75 12.71 16.75
N PRO A 24 34.65 13.50 17.84
CA PRO A 24 34.99 13.04 19.17
C PRO A 24 33.77 12.95 20.09
N SER A 25 33.78 11.90 20.92
CA SER A 25 32.95 11.70 22.12
C SER A 25 33.82 11.94 23.36
N SER A 26 33.31 12.64 24.37
CA SER A 26 33.86 12.54 25.72
C SER A 26 32.77 12.66 26.79
N SER A 27 32.68 11.60 27.58
CA SER A 27 31.99 11.52 28.87
C SER A 27 32.97 11.95 29.98
N SER A 28 32.52 12.77 30.93
CA SER A 28 33.22 12.95 32.21
C SER A 28 32.28 12.75 33.39
N LYS A 29 32.82 12.06 34.39
CA LYS A 29 32.18 11.50 35.57
C LYS A 29 31.88 12.56 36.63
N ALA A 30 30.92 12.18 37.48
CA ALA A 30 30.41 12.87 38.65
C ALA A 30 31.47 13.12 39.75
N GLU A 31 31.33 14.27 40.42
CA GLU A 31 31.98 14.57 41.69
C GLU A 31 30.92 15.13 42.66
N ARG A 32 30.76 14.46 43.80
CA ARG A 32 29.86 14.84 44.89
C ARG A 32 30.51 15.93 45.72
N SER A 33 29.80 17.02 46.00
CA SER A 33 30.05 17.82 47.20
C SER A 33 28.73 18.20 47.89
N LYS A 34 28.68 17.89 49.19
CA LYS A 34 27.61 18.23 50.12
C LYS A 34 27.83 19.66 50.62
N ARG A 35 26.79 20.50 50.63
CA ARG A 35 26.57 21.53 51.66
C ARG A 35 25.08 21.74 51.86
N ASP A 36 24.67 21.57 53.11
CA ASP A 36 23.38 21.98 53.66
C ASP A 36 23.37 23.51 53.85
N ASP A 37 22.26 24.17 53.51
CA ASP A 37 21.75 25.31 54.28
C ASP A 37 20.25 25.59 54.03
N VAL A 38 19.47 25.21 55.04
CA VAL A 38 18.32 25.88 55.68
C VAL A 38 17.45 26.89 54.87
N ARG A 39 16.22 26.42 54.60
CA ARG A 39 14.89 27.07 54.82
C ARG A 39 14.51 28.34 54.05
N GLN A 40 13.50 28.21 53.18
CA GLN A 40 12.23 28.94 53.34
C GLN A 40 11.09 28.31 52.49
N GLN A 41 9.91 28.28 53.11
CA GLN A 41 8.65 27.71 52.60
C GLN A 41 8.21 28.35 51.28
N LEU A 42 7.58 27.54 50.41
CA LEU A 42 6.40 27.94 49.66
C LEU A 42 5.53 26.69 49.41
N LYS A 43 4.35 26.68 50.02
CA LYS A 43 3.27 25.74 49.66
C LYS A 43 2.84 26.05 48.23
N SER A 44 3.30 25.24 47.28
CA SER A 44 2.84 25.29 45.89
C SER A 44 1.59 24.46 45.74
N ALA A 45 0.54 25.11 45.26
CA ALA A 45 -0.68 24.51 44.77
C ALA A 45 -0.37 23.47 43.67
N SER A 46 -1.15 22.41 43.66
CA SER A 46 -1.02 21.25 42.76
C SER A 46 -1.19 21.61 41.28
N GLY A 47 -0.25 21.14 40.44
CA GLY A 47 -0.36 21.03 38.98
C GLY A 47 0.79 21.75 38.25
N PRO A 48 1.79 21.01 37.70
CA PRO A 48 1.65 20.35 36.40
C PRO A 48 2.26 18.92 36.30
N THR A 49 2.84 18.39 37.39
CA THR A 49 3.58 17.11 37.41
C THR A 49 2.74 15.91 36.99
N LYS A 50 1.46 15.88 37.33
CA LYS A 50 0.58 14.74 36.97
C LYS A 50 0.43 14.53 35.45
N ARG A 51 0.48 15.57 34.62
CA ARG A 51 0.36 15.41 33.16
C ARG A 51 1.66 14.93 32.53
N THR A 52 2.81 15.33 33.06
CA THR A 52 4.10 14.81 32.61
C THR A 52 4.27 13.36 33.02
N ASP A 53 3.83 12.98 34.22
CA ASP A 53 3.89 11.60 34.70
C ASP A 53 2.96 10.68 33.89
N ASP A 54 1.77 11.16 33.52
CA ASP A 54 0.81 10.42 32.67
C ASP A 54 1.31 10.24 31.23
N LEU A 55 2.02 11.25 30.69
CA LEU A 55 2.68 11.14 29.38
C LEU A 55 3.85 10.16 29.40
N LEU A 56 4.68 10.17 30.45
CA LEU A 56 5.78 9.23 30.63
C LEU A 56 5.28 7.79 30.77
N ALA A 57 4.22 7.57 31.55
CA ALA A 57 3.59 6.25 31.68
C ALA A 57 3.06 5.73 30.33
N LYS A 58 2.49 6.62 29.51
CA LYS A 58 2.00 6.27 28.18
C LYS A 58 3.13 5.98 27.20
N GLU A 59 4.24 6.71 27.28
CA GLU A 59 5.47 6.44 26.52
C GLU A 59 6.04 5.05 26.85
N GLU A 60 6.12 4.68 28.13
CA GLU A 60 6.56 3.35 28.54
C GLU A 60 5.65 2.23 28.02
N GLN A 61 4.33 2.43 28.03
CA GLN A 61 3.38 1.48 27.46
C GLN A 61 3.57 1.31 25.95
N TYR A 62 3.76 2.40 25.20
CA TYR A 62 4.04 2.31 23.76
C TYR A 62 5.36 1.61 23.47
N LYS A 63 6.38 1.81 24.33
CA LYS A 63 7.67 1.14 24.21
C LYS A 63 7.55 -0.37 24.42
N LEU A 64 6.77 -0.81 25.42
CA LEU A 64 6.44 -2.22 25.65
C LEU A 64 5.66 -2.83 24.48
N LEU A 65 4.68 -2.11 23.95
CA LEU A 65 3.87 -2.57 22.82
C LEU A 65 4.72 -2.70 21.54
N ASN A 66 5.60 -1.74 21.27
CA ASN A 66 6.56 -1.82 20.17
C ASN A 66 7.52 -3.00 20.33
N ALA A 67 8.08 -3.22 21.52
CA ALA A 67 8.94 -4.38 21.77
C ALA A 67 8.20 -5.71 21.51
N LYS A 68 6.91 -5.79 21.87
CA LYS A 68 6.07 -6.96 21.58
C LYS A 68 5.76 -7.13 20.09
N LEU A 69 5.58 -6.02 19.36
CA LEU A 69 5.39 -6.03 17.91
C LEU A 69 6.67 -6.44 17.19
N GLU A 70 7.82 -5.94 17.63
CA GLU A 70 9.13 -6.33 17.11
C GLU A 70 9.40 -7.82 17.36
N ALA A 71 9.10 -8.35 18.55
CA ALA A 71 9.22 -9.77 18.85
C ALA A 71 8.33 -10.64 17.95
N LYS A 72 7.05 -10.25 17.78
CA LYS A 72 6.14 -10.96 16.85
C LYS A 72 6.61 -10.90 15.40
N THR A 73 7.17 -9.76 14.99
CA THR A 73 7.71 -9.59 13.64
C THR A 73 8.94 -10.48 13.45
N ALA A 74 9.83 -10.54 14.43
CA ALA A 74 10.99 -11.43 14.42
C ALA A 74 10.57 -12.91 14.36
N ASP A 75 9.52 -13.31 15.09
CA ASP A 75 8.98 -14.66 15.04
C ASP A 75 8.38 -15.01 13.68
N LEU A 76 7.62 -14.09 13.08
CA LEU A 76 7.04 -14.29 11.75
C LEU A 76 8.13 -14.40 10.67
N VAL A 77 9.16 -13.55 10.76
CA VAL A 77 10.33 -13.61 9.86
C VAL A 77 11.07 -14.94 10.04
N ARG A 78 11.31 -15.37 11.28
CA ARG A 78 11.94 -16.67 11.56
C ARG A 78 11.15 -17.86 11.00
N GLN A 79 9.81 -17.82 11.09
CA GLN A 79 8.96 -18.85 10.47
C GLN A 79 9.05 -18.82 8.95
N ALA A 80 9.06 -17.63 8.33
CA ALA A 80 9.21 -17.49 6.89
C ALA A 80 10.59 -17.99 6.41
N GLU A 81 11.66 -17.65 7.13
CA GLU A 81 13.00 -18.16 6.86
C GLU A 81 13.09 -19.67 7.00
N GLN A 82 12.43 -20.24 8.01
CA GLN A 82 12.39 -21.69 8.22
C GLN A 82 11.67 -22.39 7.06
N LEU A 83 10.50 -21.89 6.65
CA LEU A 83 9.77 -22.41 5.49
C LEU A 83 10.58 -22.31 4.19
N MET A 84 11.29 -21.19 4.00
CA MET A 84 12.17 -21.02 2.86
C MET A 84 13.36 -21.98 2.89
N ARG A 85 13.94 -22.22 4.08
CA ARG A 85 15.01 -23.21 4.25
C ARG A 85 14.51 -24.62 3.95
N GLU A 86 13.38 -25.04 4.50
CA GLU A 86 12.76 -26.34 4.23
C GLU A 86 12.45 -26.53 2.74
N GLN A 87 11.87 -25.52 2.10
CA GLN A 87 11.62 -25.56 0.66
C GLN A 87 12.93 -25.65 -0.14
N SER A 88 13.95 -24.88 0.25
CA SER A 88 15.26 -24.95 -0.40
C SER A 88 15.95 -26.29 -0.18
N GLU A 89 15.78 -26.93 0.99
CA GLU A 89 16.34 -28.23 1.31
C GLU A 89 15.69 -29.33 0.46
N VAL A 90 14.36 -29.30 0.33
CA VAL A 90 13.59 -30.21 -0.55
C VAL A 90 14.01 -30.06 -2.00
N LEU A 91 14.28 -28.84 -2.47
CA LEU A 91 14.73 -28.58 -3.84
C LEU A 91 16.22 -28.88 -4.06
N SER A 92 17.05 -28.82 -3.00
CA SER A 92 18.49 -29.07 -3.06
C SER A 92 18.87 -30.55 -2.93
N LYS A 93 17.94 -31.41 -2.49
CA LYS A 93 18.13 -32.85 -2.50
C LYS A 93 18.15 -33.32 -3.95
N PRO A 94 19.24 -33.96 -4.43
CA PRO A 94 19.29 -34.48 -5.79
C PRO A 94 18.17 -35.51 -6.00
N LEU A 95 17.53 -35.49 -7.17
CA LEU A 95 16.56 -36.49 -7.67
C LEU A 95 17.12 -37.93 -7.77
N SER A 96 18.25 -38.25 -7.12
CA SER A 96 18.93 -39.55 -7.21
C SER A 96 18.51 -40.57 -6.14
N THR A 97 17.65 -40.24 -5.17
CA THR A 97 17.18 -41.22 -4.18
C THR A 97 15.75 -41.70 -4.41
N LEU A 98 14.98 -41.05 -5.31
CA LEU A 98 13.58 -41.41 -5.58
C LEU A 98 13.38 -42.36 -6.77
N LEU A 99 14.46 -42.76 -7.47
CA LEU A 99 14.36 -43.65 -8.63
C LEU A 99 14.84 -45.09 -8.36
N LEU A 100 15.11 -45.46 -7.10
CA LEU A 100 15.64 -46.79 -6.77
C LEU A 100 15.05 -47.45 -5.53
N LYS A 101 13.80 -47.12 -5.15
CA LYS A 101 13.10 -47.86 -4.09
C LYS A 101 11.62 -47.92 -4.38
N ASP A 102 11.25 -48.73 -5.37
CA ASP A 102 9.87 -49.17 -5.60
C ASP A 102 9.89 -50.53 -6.31
N ILE A 103 10.57 -51.52 -5.72
CA ILE A 103 10.19 -52.93 -5.79
C ILE A 103 10.67 -53.57 -4.47
N GLU A 104 9.77 -54.29 -3.78
CA GLU A 104 10.00 -55.07 -2.54
C GLU A 104 10.04 -54.17 -1.27
N ASP A 105 9.04 -54.14 -0.39
CA ASP A 105 8.40 -55.29 0.28
C ASP A 105 7.06 -54.91 0.96
N GLU A 106 6.24 -55.94 1.11
CA GLU A 106 4.95 -56.03 1.81
C GLU A 106 5.01 -55.76 3.33
N GLU A 107 3.82 -55.51 3.87
CA GLU A 107 3.42 -55.79 5.27
C GLU A 107 4.09 -54.99 6.41
N ASP A 108 3.29 -54.04 6.92
CA ASP A 108 2.67 -54.16 8.26
C ASP A 108 2.88 -52.97 9.23
N SER A 109 1.75 -52.55 9.78
CA SER A 109 1.57 -51.89 11.08
C SER A 109 2.00 -50.43 11.31
N ARG A 110 0.93 -49.63 11.43
CA ARG A 110 0.56 -48.83 12.63
C ARG A 110 0.90 -47.33 12.68
N ILE A 111 -0.21 -46.56 12.81
CA ILE A 111 -0.54 -45.64 13.92
C ILE A 111 -0.48 -44.11 13.67
N ILE A 112 -1.68 -43.52 13.81
CA ILE A 112 -2.06 -42.17 14.31
C ILE A 112 -2.28 -41.01 13.30
N LYS A 113 -3.58 -40.74 13.09
CA LYS A 113 -4.23 -39.45 12.75
C LYS A 113 -4.06 -38.43 13.91
N PRO A 114 -4.05 -37.09 13.71
CA PRO A 114 -5.29 -36.38 13.37
C PRO A 114 -5.22 -35.07 12.55
N HIS A 115 -6.38 -34.80 11.93
CA HIS A 115 -7.07 -33.54 11.56
C HIS A 115 -6.34 -32.20 11.31
N GLN A 116 -6.49 -31.74 10.06
CA GLN A 116 -7.09 -30.46 9.60
C GLN A 116 -7.08 -29.23 10.54
N CYS A 117 -6.57 -28.08 10.05
CA CYS A 117 -7.39 -26.86 9.91
C CYS A 117 -6.72 -25.83 8.98
N ALA A 118 -7.54 -25.19 8.14
CA ALA A 118 -7.21 -24.17 7.16
C ALA A 118 -6.85 -22.81 7.81
N VAL A 119 -6.16 -21.92 7.07
CA VAL A 119 -6.56 -20.52 6.80
C VAL A 119 -5.60 -19.90 5.78
N GLN A 120 -6.20 -19.21 4.82
CA GLN A 120 -5.63 -18.58 3.64
C GLN A 120 -4.95 -17.22 3.95
N ALA A 121 -3.92 -16.84 3.18
CA ALA A 121 -3.63 -15.44 2.80
C ALA A 121 -2.62 -15.34 1.64
N PRO A 122 -2.62 -14.24 0.86
CA PRO A 122 -2.28 -14.24 -0.57
C PRO A 122 -0.88 -13.68 -0.88
N GLY A 123 -0.24 -14.29 -1.88
CA GLY A 123 1.04 -13.83 -2.43
C GLY A 123 0.84 -12.84 -3.59
N VAL A 124 1.44 -11.66 -3.47
CA VAL A 124 1.76 -10.78 -4.60
C VAL A 124 3.25 -10.96 -4.88
N LYS A 125 3.60 -11.52 -6.04
CA LYS A 125 4.98 -11.54 -6.55
C LYS A 125 5.06 -10.75 -7.86
N VAL A 126 5.92 -9.74 -7.80
CA VAL A 126 6.44 -8.92 -8.90
C VAL A 126 7.24 -9.81 -9.85
N VAL A 127 6.95 -9.71 -11.15
CA VAL A 127 7.75 -10.31 -12.22
C VAL A 127 8.52 -9.21 -12.93
N THR A 128 9.84 -9.26 -12.81
CA THR A 128 10.79 -8.59 -13.70
C THR A 128 10.98 -9.42 -14.95
N LYS A 129 10.91 -8.80 -16.15
CA LYS A 129 11.64 -9.29 -17.33
C LYS A 129 11.86 -8.20 -18.38
N LYS A 130 13.01 -8.36 -19.04
CA LYS A 130 13.81 -7.40 -19.82
C LYS A 130 13.16 -6.95 -21.13
N ARG A 131 13.46 -5.70 -21.45
CA ARG A 131 13.35 -4.98 -22.74
C ARG A 131 14.20 -5.66 -23.84
N VAL A 132 13.60 -5.91 -25.00
CA VAL A 132 14.30 -6.00 -26.30
C VAL A 132 13.48 -5.20 -27.32
N THR A 133 14.18 -4.33 -28.03
CA THR A 133 13.67 -3.33 -28.98
C THR A 133 13.57 -3.95 -30.37
N LEU A 134 12.42 -3.83 -31.05
CA LEU A 134 12.38 -3.88 -32.51
C LEU A 134 11.35 -2.88 -33.07
N THR A 135 11.82 -2.24 -34.13
CA THR A 135 11.30 -1.12 -34.91
C THR A 135 10.05 -1.49 -35.69
N SER A 136 9.01 -0.63 -35.71
CA SER A 136 7.93 -0.72 -36.69
C SER A 136 7.50 0.68 -37.18
N LYS A 137 7.39 0.80 -38.50
CA LYS A 137 7.11 2.00 -39.28
C LYS A 137 5.64 2.42 -39.14
N ASN A 138 5.43 3.72 -38.97
CA ASN A 138 4.15 4.41 -39.12
C ASN A 138 3.83 4.67 -40.60
N MET A 139 2.62 4.32 -41.02
CA MET A 139 1.77 4.94 -42.05
C MET A 139 0.34 4.51 -41.69
N GLY A 140 -0.75 5.27 -41.67
CA GLY A 140 -1.10 6.64 -42.00
C GLY A 140 -2.64 6.63 -42.03
N ALA A 141 -3.30 7.49 -41.26
CA ALA A 141 -4.76 7.57 -41.20
C ALA A 141 -5.28 8.57 -42.25
N GLY A 142 -6.35 8.21 -42.98
CA GLY A 142 -6.92 9.07 -44.01
C GLY A 142 -8.29 8.64 -44.56
N LYS A 143 -9.34 8.93 -43.79
CA LYS A 143 -10.69 9.45 -44.15
C LYS A 143 -11.54 8.86 -45.32
N GLN A 144 -12.78 8.57 -44.90
CA GLN A 144 -14.11 8.85 -45.50
C GLN A 144 -14.68 8.00 -46.66
N GLY A 145 -15.91 7.52 -46.47
CA GLY A 145 -16.82 7.19 -47.57
C GLY A 145 -18.04 6.30 -47.25
N LYS A 146 -19.09 6.91 -46.69
CA LYS A 146 -20.54 6.65 -46.92
C LYS A 146 -21.15 5.24 -46.63
N GLU A 147 -21.96 5.22 -45.57
CA GLU A 147 -23.17 4.39 -45.38
C GLU A 147 -24.26 4.75 -46.45
N PRO A 148 -25.41 4.02 -46.64
CA PRO A 148 -26.25 3.58 -45.51
C PRO A 148 -27.22 2.37 -45.68
N ARG A 149 -27.82 2.00 -44.53
CA ARG A 149 -29.13 1.31 -44.30
C ARG A 149 -29.21 -0.20 -44.56
N SER A 150 -29.85 -1.03 -43.73
CA SER A 150 -30.91 -0.77 -42.73
C SER A 150 -31.15 -1.92 -41.73
N LYS A 151 -31.44 -1.54 -40.47
CA LYS A 151 -32.48 -2.03 -39.54
C LYS A 151 -32.33 -3.41 -38.85
N THR A 152 -32.01 -3.32 -37.55
CA THR A 152 -32.40 -4.13 -36.37
C THR A 152 -33.94 -4.29 -36.25
N PRO A 153 -34.58 -5.18 -35.43
CA PRO A 153 -34.09 -5.74 -34.15
C PRO A 153 -34.45 -7.21 -33.75
N THR A 154 -33.79 -7.64 -32.66
CA THR A 154 -33.94 -8.75 -31.67
C THR A 154 -35.39 -9.10 -31.24
N PRO A 155 -35.72 -10.11 -30.37
CA PRO A 155 -34.92 -11.13 -29.64
C PRO A 155 -35.56 -12.56 -29.51
N GLY A 156 -34.87 -13.52 -28.88
CA GLY A 156 -35.54 -14.74 -28.39
C GLY A 156 -34.62 -15.87 -27.91
N VAL A 157 -34.52 -16.01 -26.58
CA VAL A 157 -33.98 -17.15 -25.82
C VAL A 157 -34.67 -18.46 -26.25
N PHE A 158 -33.98 -19.61 -26.08
CA PHE A 158 -34.44 -21.01 -25.85
C PHE A 158 -33.36 -21.95 -26.44
N HIS A 159 -33.11 -23.17 -26.02
CA HIS A 159 -33.52 -24.07 -24.93
C HIS A 159 -32.65 -25.33 -25.15
N VAL A 160 -32.38 -26.08 -24.10
CA VAL A 160 -31.67 -27.37 -24.15
C VAL A 160 -32.46 -28.41 -24.96
N ASP A 161 -31.88 -29.04 -25.96
CA ASP A 161 -32.37 -30.32 -26.54
C ASP A 161 -31.13 -31.20 -26.73
N ASN A 162 -30.82 -32.14 -25.84
CA ASN A 162 -31.45 -33.45 -25.65
C ASN A 162 -31.58 -34.29 -26.93
N SER A 163 -30.67 -35.26 -27.02
CA SER A 163 -30.64 -36.43 -27.88
C SER A 163 -32.01 -36.97 -28.27
N THR A 164 -32.42 -36.80 -29.53
CA THR A 164 -33.48 -37.66 -30.12
C THR A 164 -33.39 -37.84 -31.64
N ALA A 165 -32.31 -37.41 -32.31
CA ALA A 165 -32.27 -37.36 -33.78
C ALA A 165 -31.51 -38.52 -34.48
N VAL A 166 -31.12 -39.59 -33.77
CA VAL A 166 -30.31 -40.67 -34.35
C VAL A 166 -31.08 -41.98 -34.57
N GLU A 167 -32.24 -42.18 -33.93
CA GLU A 167 -32.99 -43.44 -34.06
C GLU A 167 -33.81 -43.56 -35.36
N ASP A 168 -34.26 -42.45 -35.95
CA ASP A 168 -35.06 -42.47 -37.19
C ASP A 168 -34.26 -42.87 -38.45
N SER A 169 -32.92 -42.72 -38.42
CA SER A 169 -32.08 -43.07 -39.57
C SER A 169 -31.93 -44.59 -39.70
N THR A 170 -31.78 -45.29 -38.57
CA THR A 170 -31.63 -46.75 -38.55
C THR A 170 -32.93 -47.47 -38.92
N ASP A 171 -34.07 -46.90 -38.55
CA ASP A 171 -35.40 -47.44 -38.88
C ASP A 171 -35.69 -47.39 -40.39
N PHE A 172 -35.21 -46.34 -41.07
CA PHE A 172 -35.36 -46.21 -42.52
C PHE A 172 -34.58 -47.27 -43.31
N PHE A 173 -33.38 -47.65 -42.86
CA PHE A 173 -32.58 -48.70 -43.51
C PHE A 173 -33.14 -50.11 -43.24
N LEU A 174 -33.66 -50.35 -42.04
CA LEU A 174 -34.29 -51.63 -41.70
C LEU A 174 -35.57 -51.85 -42.52
N ALA A 175 -36.44 -50.84 -42.60
CA ALA A 175 -37.66 -50.89 -43.40
C ALA A 175 -37.39 -51.11 -44.90
N LYS A 176 -36.32 -50.50 -45.44
CA LYS A 176 -35.91 -50.67 -46.84
C LYS A 176 -35.35 -52.08 -47.11
N THR A 177 -34.67 -52.67 -46.14
CA THR A 177 -34.12 -54.03 -46.26
C THR A 177 -35.22 -55.09 -46.19
N ILE A 178 -36.20 -54.92 -45.29
CA ILE A 178 -37.36 -55.82 -45.17
C ILE A 178 -38.16 -55.82 -46.48
N ARG A 179 -38.46 -54.63 -47.04
CA ARG A 179 -39.19 -54.52 -48.31
C ARG A 179 -38.47 -55.20 -49.48
N SER A 180 -37.14 -55.11 -49.54
CA SER A 180 -36.35 -55.77 -50.58
C SER A 180 -36.36 -57.30 -50.46
N MET A 181 -36.43 -57.82 -49.23
CA MET A 181 -36.55 -59.26 -49.00
C MET A 181 -37.96 -59.77 -49.33
N GLU A 182 -39.01 -59.00 -48.98
CA GLU A 182 -40.40 -59.31 -49.34
C GLU A 182 -40.61 -59.34 -50.86
N GLU A 183 -40.04 -58.37 -51.59
CA GLU A 183 -40.11 -58.32 -53.05
C GLU A 183 -39.41 -59.53 -53.72
N LYS A 184 -38.27 -59.96 -53.19
CA LYS A 184 -37.53 -61.14 -53.70
C LYS A 184 -38.22 -62.48 -53.39
N MET A 185 -38.92 -62.57 -52.26
CA MET A 185 -39.66 -63.77 -51.87
C MET A 185 -40.94 -63.95 -52.69
N ASN A 186 -41.57 -62.85 -53.10
CA ASN A 186 -42.75 -62.89 -53.97
C ASN A 186 -42.41 -63.26 -55.43
N ASP A 187 -41.19 -62.97 -55.89
CA ASP A 187 -40.74 -63.29 -57.26
C ASP A 187 -40.35 -64.78 -57.43
N THR A 188 -39.99 -65.45 -56.33
CA THR A 188 -39.57 -66.87 -56.32
C THR A 188 -40.74 -67.86 -56.19
N VAL A 189 -41.89 -67.44 -55.69
CA VAL A 189 -43.08 -68.30 -55.50
C VAL A 189 -43.87 -68.52 -56.81
N THR A 190 -43.55 -67.80 -57.89
CA THR A 190 -44.30 -67.87 -59.16
C THR A 190 -43.74 -68.86 -60.19
N HIS A 191 -42.65 -69.58 -59.90
CA HIS A 191 -42.01 -70.50 -60.85
C HIS A 191 -41.79 -71.90 -60.28
N GLU A 192 -42.86 -72.54 -59.78
CA GLU A 192 -42.84 -73.99 -59.54
C GLU A 192 -44.26 -74.58 -59.58
N SER A 193 -44.78 -74.82 -60.78
CA SER A 193 -45.93 -75.72 -61.02
C SER A 193 -46.10 -76.02 -62.51
N VAL A 194 -45.24 -76.88 -63.07
CA VAL A 194 -45.65 -77.79 -64.15
C VAL A 194 -44.99 -79.14 -63.88
N VAL A 195 -45.72 -79.98 -63.18
CA VAL A 195 -45.68 -81.43 -63.36
C VAL A 195 -46.30 -81.74 -64.72
N ASP A 196 -45.56 -82.42 -65.58
CA ASP A 196 -46.03 -83.22 -66.72
C ASP A 196 -44.78 -83.91 -67.30
N ASP A 197 -44.76 -85.15 -67.75
CA ASP A 197 -45.64 -86.31 -67.62
C ASP A 197 -44.75 -87.48 -68.10
N VAL A 198 -45.00 -88.66 -67.57
CA VAL A 198 -44.28 -89.89 -67.91
C VAL A 198 -44.57 -90.29 -69.36
N SER A 199 -43.54 -90.68 -70.11
CA SER A 199 -43.69 -91.63 -71.21
C SER A 199 -42.47 -92.52 -71.31
N ASN A 200 -42.50 -93.58 -70.50
CA ASN A 200 -41.74 -94.80 -70.70
C ASN A 200 -42.48 -95.63 -71.75
N ALA A 201 -41.94 -95.70 -72.98
CA ALA A 201 -42.40 -96.60 -74.02
C ALA A 201 -41.23 -97.49 -74.46
N GLY A 202 -41.46 -98.79 -74.32
CA GLY A 202 -40.49 -99.85 -74.50
C GLY A 202 -40.03 -100.07 -75.94
N ASP A 203 -39.10 -101.03 -75.98
CA ASP A 203 -38.75 -101.90 -77.10
C ASP A 203 -37.62 -101.43 -78.04
N ASN A 204 -36.41 -101.73 -77.57
CA ASN A 204 -35.50 -102.64 -78.27
C ASN A 204 -35.11 -102.27 -79.72
N VAL A 205 -34.28 -101.23 -79.86
CA VAL A 205 -33.39 -101.05 -81.03
C VAL A 205 -32.03 -100.48 -80.56
N GLY A 206 -30.96 -101.26 -80.74
CA GLY A 206 -29.60 -100.74 -80.95
C GLY A 206 -28.73 -100.46 -79.72
N SER A 207 -27.88 -101.43 -79.35
CA SER A 207 -26.79 -101.35 -78.35
C SER A 207 -25.87 -100.12 -78.47
N GLY A 208 -25.81 -99.46 -79.63
CA GLY A 208 -25.05 -98.21 -79.83
C GLY A 208 -25.72 -96.95 -79.27
N ILE A 209 -27.05 -96.92 -79.15
CA ILE A 209 -27.81 -95.78 -78.59
C ILE A 209 -27.66 -95.76 -77.06
N SER A 210 -27.68 -96.92 -76.40
CA SER A 210 -27.44 -97.02 -74.95
C SER A 210 -26.00 -96.67 -74.55
N ASP A 211 -25.01 -97.05 -75.35
CA ASP A 211 -23.59 -96.73 -75.11
C ASP A 211 -23.30 -95.22 -75.30
N ALA A 212 -23.94 -94.59 -76.28
CA ALA A 212 -23.89 -93.13 -76.44
C ALA A 212 -24.56 -92.39 -75.25
N GLN A 213 -25.72 -92.85 -74.79
CA GLN A 213 -26.39 -92.30 -73.59
C GLN A 213 -25.54 -92.46 -72.32
N ILE A 214 -24.88 -93.61 -72.14
CA ILE A 214 -23.95 -93.86 -71.02
C ILE A 214 -22.75 -92.91 -71.06
N ARG A 215 -22.17 -92.63 -72.24
CA ARG A 215 -21.09 -91.65 -72.40
C ARG A 215 -21.54 -90.23 -72.01
N VAL A 216 -22.73 -89.80 -72.43
CA VAL A 216 -23.30 -88.50 -72.08
C VAL A 216 -23.56 -88.39 -70.58
N LEU A 217 -24.15 -89.41 -69.95
CA LEU A 217 -24.38 -89.43 -68.50
C LEU A 217 -23.07 -89.40 -67.70
N LYS A 218 -22.04 -90.14 -68.13
CA LYS A 218 -20.70 -90.08 -67.52
C LYS A 218 -20.04 -88.71 -67.68
N ALA A 219 -20.21 -88.06 -68.84
CA ALA A 219 -19.72 -86.70 -69.05
C ALA A 219 -20.44 -85.70 -68.14
N LYS A 220 -21.78 -85.80 -68.02
CA LYS A 220 -22.56 -84.97 -67.10
C LYS A 220 -22.16 -85.18 -65.64
N LEU A 221 -21.91 -86.42 -65.23
CA LEU A 221 -21.43 -86.73 -63.87
C LEU A 221 -20.05 -86.10 -63.62
N ARG A 222 -19.12 -86.15 -64.60
CA ARG A 222 -17.83 -85.46 -64.47
C ARG A 222 -17.98 -83.95 -64.40
N ILE A 223 -18.79 -83.33 -65.28
CA ILE A 223 -19.06 -81.89 -65.23
C ILE A 223 -19.66 -81.51 -63.87
N MET A 224 -20.64 -82.26 -63.37
CA MET A 224 -21.23 -82.03 -62.05
C MET A 224 -20.21 -82.24 -60.91
N GLN A 225 -19.29 -83.20 -61.03
CA GLN A 225 -18.22 -83.41 -60.05
C GLN A 225 -17.21 -82.26 -60.06
N GLU A 226 -16.80 -81.80 -61.25
CA GLU A 226 -15.91 -80.65 -61.40
C GLU A 226 -16.57 -79.36 -60.89
N GLU A 227 -17.87 -79.15 -61.15
CA GLU A 227 -18.65 -78.04 -60.60
C GLU A 227 -18.75 -78.10 -59.07
N LEU A 228 -18.93 -79.30 -58.50
CA LEU A 228 -18.95 -79.48 -57.05
C LEU A 228 -17.58 -79.22 -56.41
N ASP A 229 -16.50 -79.70 -57.02
CA ASP A 229 -15.14 -79.48 -56.55
C ASP A 229 -14.74 -77.99 -56.66
N GLN A 230 -15.14 -77.33 -57.76
CA GLN A 230 -14.97 -75.89 -57.95
C GLN A 230 -15.74 -75.09 -56.90
N LEU A 231 -17.02 -75.42 -56.68
CA LEU A 231 -17.86 -74.78 -55.67
C LEU A 231 -17.29 -74.99 -54.25
N SER A 232 -16.73 -76.18 -53.98
CA SER A 232 -16.06 -76.47 -52.71
C SER A 232 -14.79 -75.63 -52.52
N CYS A 233 -13.96 -75.49 -53.55
CA CYS A 233 -12.78 -74.62 -53.50
C CYS A 233 -13.15 -73.15 -53.29
N GLU A 234 -14.21 -72.67 -53.95
CA GLU A 234 -14.74 -71.32 -53.75
C GLU A 234 -15.31 -71.13 -52.34
N TYR A 235 -16.02 -72.13 -51.82
CA TYR A 235 -16.53 -72.13 -50.45
C TYR A 235 -15.38 -71.98 -49.44
N TYR A 236 -14.31 -72.77 -49.54
CA TYR A 236 -13.17 -72.64 -48.62
C TYR A 236 -12.45 -71.30 -48.74
N LYS A 237 -12.30 -70.74 -49.94
CA LYS A 237 -11.75 -69.39 -50.11
C LYS A 237 -12.62 -68.34 -49.42
N LYS A 238 -13.95 -68.47 -49.53
CA LYS A 238 -14.90 -67.58 -48.86
C LYS A 238 -14.90 -67.76 -47.35
N ASP A 239 -14.73 -68.98 -46.86
CA ASP A 239 -14.59 -69.26 -45.42
C ASP A 239 -13.32 -68.63 -44.85
N ASP A 240 -12.18 -68.76 -45.55
CA ASP A 240 -10.92 -68.11 -45.19
C ASP A 240 -11.03 -66.57 -45.20
N GLU A 241 -11.69 -66.00 -46.22
CA GLU A 241 -11.98 -64.57 -46.29
C GLU A 241 -12.88 -64.12 -45.13
N ASN A 242 -13.91 -64.91 -44.81
CA ASN A 242 -14.82 -64.64 -43.71
C ASN A 242 -14.10 -64.69 -42.35
N ALA A 243 -13.22 -65.66 -42.14
CA ALA A 243 -12.38 -65.76 -40.94
C ALA A 243 -11.47 -64.52 -40.79
N LYS A 244 -10.87 -64.04 -41.90
CA LYS A 244 -10.07 -62.79 -41.91
C LYS A 244 -10.92 -61.56 -41.60
N LEU A 245 -12.12 -61.45 -42.17
CA LEU A 245 -13.03 -60.34 -41.91
C LEU A 245 -13.49 -60.35 -40.44
N CYS A 246 -13.85 -61.51 -39.89
CA CYS A 246 -14.18 -61.67 -38.47
C CYS A 246 -13.02 -61.25 -37.56
N ALA A 247 -11.78 -61.66 -37.87
CA ALA A 247 -10.60 -61.23 -37.12
C ALA A 247 -10.41 -59.70 -37.19
N LYS A 248 -10.64 -59.09 -38.35
CA LYS A 248 -10.54 -57.64 -38.52
C LYS A 248 -11.63 -56.88 -37.75
N ILE A 249 -12.87 -57.39 -37.73
CA ILE A 249 -13.96 -56.81 -36.94
C ILE A 249 -13.58 -56.81 -35.46
N LYS A 250 -13.09 -57.94 -34.94
CA LYS A 250 -12.66 -58.05 -33.54
C LYS A 250 -11.54 -57.06 -33.19
N GLU A 251 -10.53 -56.92 -34.05
CA GLU A 251 -9.44 -55.94 -33.88
C GLU A 251 -9.98 -54.50 -33.81
N LEU A 252 -10.91 -54.15 -34.71
CA LEU A 252 -11.53 -52.82 -34.75
C LEU A 252 -12.43 -52.55 -33.54
N GLU A 253 -13.13 -53.57 -33.03
CA GLU A 253 -13.93 -53.48 -31.80
C GLU A 253 -13.05 -53.23 -30.56
N GLU A 254 -11.92 -53.94 -30.46
CA GLU A 254 -10.93 -53.72 -29.40
C GLU A 254 -10.30 -52.31 -29.49
N ASP A 255 -9.97 -51.84 -30.71
CA ASP A 255 -9.50 -50.47 -30.94
C ASP A 255 -10.54 -49.42 -30.56
N ARG A 256 -11.80 -49.63 -30.93
CA ARG A 256 -12.90 -48.75 -30.54
C ARG A 256 -13.04 -48.67 -29.02
N ALA A 257 -12.95 -49.81 -28.31
CA ALA A 257 -12.99 -49.84 -26.85
C ALA A 257 -11.80 -49.10 -26.21
N ARG A 258 -10.58 -49.26 -26.76
CA ARG A 258 -9.39 -48.52 -26.32
C ARG A 258 -9.53 -47.01 -26.53
N LEU A 259 -10.00 -46.59 -27.69
CA LEU A 259 -10.24 -45.18 -28.01
C LEU A 259 -11.32 -44.60 -27.11
N GLN A 260 -12.43 -45.31 -26.90
CA GLN A 260 -13.51 -44.87 -26.01
C GLN A 260 -13.02 -44.66 -24.57
N LYS A 261 -12.18 -45.56 -24.04
CA LYS A 261 -11.55 -45.38 -22.72
C LYS A 261 -10.64 -44.15 -22.69
N THR A 262 -9.84 -43.94 -23.72
CA THR A 262 -8.93 -42.78 -23.82
C THR A 262 -9.70 -41.46 -23.91
N THR A 263 -10.77 -41.40 -24.71
CA THR A 263 -11.67 -40.26 -24.80
C THR A 263 -12.33 -39.97 -23.45
N GLY A 264 -12.80 -41.00 -22.73
CA GLY A 264 -13.35 -40.83 -21.38
C GLY A 264 -12.34 -40.21 -20.40
N ILE A 265 -11.10 -40.69 -20.40
CA ILE A 265 -10.02 -40.13 -19.56
C ILE A 265 -9.75 -38.67 -19.94
N GLN A 266 -9.58 -38.37 -21.22
CA GLN A 266 -9.33 -37.01 -21.69
C GLN A 266 -10.48 -36.05 -21.34
N GLN A 267 -11.73 -36.49 -21.47
CA GLN A 267 -12.90 -35.72 -21.09
C GLN A 267 -12.87 -35.34 -19.59
N THR A 268 -12.59 -36.30 -18.70
CA THR A 268 -12.47 -36.01 -17.26
C THR A 268 -11.31 -35.05 -16.94
N GLN A 269 -10.18 -35.14 -17.67
CA GLN A 269 -9.08 -34.19 -17.51
C GLN A 269 -9.45 -32.79 -17.96
N ILE A 270 -10.17 -32.65 -19.08
CA ILE A 270 -10.67 -31.35 -19.58
C ILE A 270 -11.59 -30.72 -18.55
N GLU A 271 -12.51 -31.48 -17.96
CA GLU A 271 -13.42 -31.00 -16.92
C GLU A 271 -12.68 -30.58 -15.65
N LYS A 272 -11.67 -31.34 -15.22
CA LYS A 272 -10.82 -30.97 -14.08
C LYS A 272 -10.05 -29.67 -14.34
N HIS A 273 -9.44 -29.51 -15.51
CA HIS A 273 -8.73 -28.29 -15.86
C HIS A 273 -9.69 -27.10 -16.00
N ARG A 274 -10.89 -27.31 -16.55
CA ARG A 274 -11.94 -26.29 -16.61
C ARG A 274 -12.33 -25.81 -15.22
N ALA A 275 -12.57 -26.73 -14.28
CA ALA A 275 -12.89 -26.38 -12.89
C ALA A 275 -11.76 -25.59 -12.20
N LEU A 276 -10.50 -25.99 -12.40
CA LEU A 276 -9.33 -25.27 -11.87
C LEU A 276 -9.23 -23.84 -12.44
N VAL A 277 -9.48 -23.67 -13.74
CA VAL A 277 -9.48 -22.35 -14.39
C VAL A 277 -10.61 -21.49 -13.84
N GLU A 278 -11.80 -22.03 -13.63
CA GLU A 278 -12.92 -21.29 -13.05
C GLU A 278 -12.65 -20.88 -11.59
N GLU A 279 -12.11 -21.79 -10.76
CA GLU A 279 -11.78 -21.49 -9.36
C GLU A 279 -10.69 -20.42 -9.26
N SER A 280 -9.63 -20.54 -10.06
CA SER A 280 -8.58 -19.51 -10.12
C SER A 280 -9.10 -18.19 -10.68
N GLY A 281 -10.02 -18.21 -11.64
CA GLY A 281 -10.74 -17.04 -12.14
C GLY A 281 -11.49 -16.31 -11.05
N LYS A 282 -12.33 -17.02 -10.28
CA LYS A 282 -13.07 -16.48 -9.12
C LYS A 282 -12.13 -15.87 -8.08
N LYS A 283 -10.99 -16.52 -7.81
CA LYS A 283 -9.97 -16.00 -6.90
C LYS A 283 -9.33 -14.70 -7.42
N CYS A 284 -9.02 -14.63 -8.71
CA CYS A 284 -8.49 -13.42 -9.35
C CYS A 284 -9.50 -12.27 -9.30
N GLU A 285 -10.78 -12.52 -9.59
CA GLU A 285 -11.85 -11.53 -9.48
C GLU A 285 -12.00 -11.02 -8.04
N GLY A 286 -11.99 -11.93 -7.05
CA GLY A 286 -12.02 -11.57 -5.62
C GLY A 286 -10.85 -10.69 -5.20
N LEU A 287 -9.63 -11.02 -5.63
CA LEU A 287 -8.44 -10.20 -5.39
C LEU A 287 -8.54 -8.84 -6.10
N GLN A 288 -9.07 -8.79 -7.32
CA GLN A 288 -9.25 -7.55 -8.08
C GLN A 288 -10.25 -6.61 -7.38
N LEU A 289 -11.33 -7.16 -6.82
CA LEU A 289 -12.29 -6.40 -6.01
C LEU A 289 -11.63 -5.86 -4.74
N GLN A 290 -10.82 -6.65 -4.05
CA GLN A 290 -10.10 -6.21 -2.86
C GLN A 290 -9.09 -5.11 -3.18
N VAL A 291 -8.31 -5.24 -4.27
CA VAL A 291 -7.38 -4.19 -4.73
C VAL A 291 -8.11 -2.90 -5.04
N SER A 292 -9.29 -2.99 -5.69
CA SER A 292 -10.14 -1.83 -6.00
C SER A 292 -10.70 -1.17 -4.75
N ALA A 293 -11.10 -1.96 -3.75
CA ALA A 293 -11.57 -1.46 -2.45
C ALA A 293 -10.46 -0.74 -1.68
N LEU A 294 -9.27 -1.36 -1.58
CA LEU A 294 -8.09 -0.77 -0.93
C LEU A 294 -7.64 0.51 -1.65
N HIS A 295 -7.69 0.57 -2.98
CA HIS A 295 -7.41 1.80 -3.74
C HIS A 295 -8.35 2.94 -3.32
N LYS A 296 -9.66 2.67 -3.24
CA LYS A 296 -10.64 3.67 -2.79
C LYS A 296 -10.39 4.11 -1.34
N GLU A 297 -10.00 3.19 -0.46
CA GLU A 297 -9.66 3.53 0.92
C GLU A 297 -8.40 4.42 1.01
N ILE A 298 -7.36 4.13 0.22
CA ILE A 298 -6.16 4.98 0.12
C ILE A 298 -6.52 6.38 -0.37
N GLU A 299 -7.36 6.50 -1.39
CA GLU A 299 -7.81 7.80 -1.91
C GLU A 299 -8.59 8.59 -0.85
N ASN A 300 -9.47 7.92 -0.12
CA ASN A 300 -10.24 8.51 0.98
C ASN A 300 -9.33 8.98 2.13
N LEU A 301 -8.38 8.15 2.55
CA LEU A 301 -7.39 8.51 3.58
C LEU A 301 -6.53 9.69 3.14
N ASN A 302 -6.07 9.71 1.90
CA ASN A 302 -5.28 10.82 1.35
C ASN A 302 -6.09 12.13 1.31
N ARG A 303 -7.38 12.06 0.91
CA ARG A 303 -8.29 13.21 0.97
C ARG A 303 -8.48 13.72 2.39
N SER A 304 -8.71 12.82 3.35
CA SER A 304 -8.82 13.15 4.77
C SER A 304 -7.54 13.77 5.32
N GLN A 305 -6.38 13.21 4.99
CA GLN A 305 -5.07 13.74 5.38
C GLN A 305 -4.86 15.17 4.86
N LYS A 306 -5.21 15.45 3.60
CA LYS A 306 -5.12 16.81 3.02
C LYS A 306 -6.02 17.79 3.77
N GLN A 307 -7.25 17.39 4.11
CA GLN A 307 -8.15 18.22 4.91
C GLN A 307 -7.60 18.47 6.32
N ALA A 308 -7.12 17.42 6.98
CA ALA A 308 -6.50 17.52 8.30
C ALA A 308 -5.26 18.44 8.29
N ALA A 309 -4.41 18.35 7.25
CA ALA A 309 -3.25 19.22 7.09
C ALA A 309 -3.66 20.69 6.89
N ALA A 310 -4.71 20.97 6.12
CA ALA A 310 -5.23 22.32 5.95
C ALA A 310 -5.79 22.91 7.25
N VAL A 311 -6.54 22.11 8.02
CA VAL A 311 -7.04 22.48 9.35
C VAL A 311 -5.89 22.70 10.32
N HIS A 312 -4.88 21.82 10.32
CA HIS A 312 -3.69 21.96 11.14
C HIS A 312 -2.96 23.27 10.85
N GLY A 313 -2.71 23.57 9.56
CA GLY A 313 -2.08 24.84 9.17
C GLY A 313 -2.87 26.07 9.64
N THR A 314 -4.20 26.01 9.60
CA THR A 314 -5.07 27.09 10.11
C THR A 314 -4.93 27.26 11.63
N VAL A 315 -4.93 26.15 12.37
CA VAL A 315 -4.77 26.16 13.83
C VAL A 315 -3.38 26.65 14.24
N GLU A 316 -2.34 26.24 13.50
CA GLU A 316 -0.96 26.64 13.72
C GLU A 316 -0.77 28.15 13.53
N VAL A 317 -1.34 28.75 12.48
CA VAL A 317 -1.32 30.21 12.29
C VAL A 317 -2.00 30.93 13.45
N ARG A 318 -3.17 30.44 13.90
CA ARG A 318 -3.89 31.04 15.05
C ARG A 318 -3.10 30.91 16.34
N LEU A 319 -2.42 29.78 16.55
CA LEU A 319 -1.56 29.55 17.70
C LEU A 319 -0.37 30.51 17.69
N ASN A 320 0.32 30.64 16.56
CA ASN A 320 1.45 31.56 16.41
C ASN A 320 1.04 33.01 16.69
N ARG A 321 -0.11 33.45 16.16
CA ARG A 321 -0.65 34.78 16.47
C ARG A 321 -0.90 34.97 17.97
N ALA A 322 -1.50 33.99 18.64
CA ALA A 322 -1.74 34.06 20.08
C ALA A 322 -0.43 34.07 20.90
N LEU A 323 0.59 33.34 20.46
CA LEU A 323 1.92 33.36 21.07
C LEU A 323 2.58 34.73 20.91
N GLU A 324 2.57 35.31 19.71
CA GLU A 324 3.09 36.66 19.45
C GLU A 324 2.36 37.73 20.29
N GLU A 325 1.04 37.65 20.41
CA GLU A 325 0.25 38.53 21.28
C GLU A 325 0.64 38.37 22.75
N GLY A 326 0.85 37.13 23.21
CA GLY A 326 1.34 36.85 24.56
C GLY A 326 2.72 37.46 24.82
N GLU A 327 3.65 37.36 23.87
CA GLU A 327 4.98 37.98 23.97
C GLU A 327 4.92 39.51 23.96
N LYS A 328 4.05 40.11 23.12
CA LYS A 328 3.79 41.55 23.11
C LYS A 328 3.25 42.03 24.46
N LEU A 329 2.27 41.34 25.04
CA LEU A 329 1.74 41.70 26.36
C LEU A 329 2.79 41.54 27.47
N LYS A 330 3.61 40.49 27.42
CA LYS A 330 4.71 40.28 28.37
C LYS A 330 5.75 41.40 28.31
N THR A 331 6.14 41.82 27.10
CA THR A 331 7.10 42.91 26.91
C THR A 331 6.51 44.26 27.35
N GLN A 332 5.25 44.56 27.04
CA GLN A 332 4.55 45.75 27.53
C GLN A 332 4.44 45.77 29.06
N LEU A 333 4.11 44.64 29.69
CA LEU A 333 4.07 44.52 31.14
C LEU A 333 5.43 44.80 31.78
N ASN A 334 6.50 44.24 31.23
CA ASN A 334 7.85 44.49 31.73
C ASN A 334 8.26 45.96 31.56
N LYS A 335 7.93 46.58 30.43
CA LYS A 335 8.15 48.01 30.19
C LYS A 335 7.39 48.86 31.20
N MET A 336 6.12 48.55 31.47
CA MET A 336 5.30 49.27 32.46
C MET A 336 5.85 49.11 33.88
N LYS A 337 6.30 47.90 34.26
CA LYS A 337 6.96 47.66 35.55
C LYS A 337 8.23 48.48 35.70
N GLN A 338 9.05 48.55 34.66
CA GLN A 338 10.28 49.34 34.66
C GLN A 338 9.97 50.83 34.75
N MET A 339 9.07 51.36 33.91
CA MET A 339 8.64 52.76 33.97
C MET A 339 8.08 53.14 35.35
N ASN A 340 7.31 52.26 36.00
CA ASN A 340 6.77 52.53 37.33
C ASN A 340 7.88 52.53 38.41
N LYS A 341 8.88 51.65 38.28
CA LYS A 341 10.06 51.65 39.15
C LYS A 341 10.86 52.95 39.00
N ASP A 342 11.09 53.37 37.76
CA ASP A 342 11.85 54.59 37.45
C ASP A 342 11.09 55.83 37.95
N LYS A 343 9.79 55.93 37.67
CA LYS A 343 8.93 57.01 38.17
C LYS A 343 8.93 57.10 39.70
N LYS A 344 8.82 55.96 40.40
CA LYS A 344 8.92 55.93 41.87
C LYS A 344 10.29 56.42 42.37
N SER A 345 11.36 56.10 41.66
CA SER A 345 12.71 56.58 41.97
C SER A 345 12.85 58.08 41.74
N GLU A 346 12.33 58.60 40.62
CA GLU A 346 12.30 60.03 40.30
C GLU A 346 11.48 60.83 41.32
N GLU A 347 10.29 60.34 41.68
CA GLU A 347 9.45 60.93 42.73
C GLU A 347 10.16 60.96 44.08
N HIS A 348 10.89 59.89 44.43
CA HIS A 348 11.69 59.84 45.65
C HIS A 348 12.81 60.88 45.63
N GLN A 349 13.59 60.95 44.55
CA GLN A 349 14.66 61.93 44.40
C GLN A 349 14.13 63.37 44.43
N SER A 350 13.02 63.63 43.73
CA SER A 350 12.34 64.94 43.73
C SER A 350 11.90 65.33 45.14
N LYS A 351 11.29 64.40 45.88
CA LYS A 351 10.89 64.61 47.27
C LYS A 351 12.09 64.92 48.17
N GLU A 352 13.21 64.18 48.03
CA GLU A 352 14.43 64.44 48.79
C GLU A 352 15.01 65.83 48.50
N ASN A 353 15.05 66.23 47.22
CA ASN A 353 15.50 67.55 46.81
C ASN A 353 14.64 68.67 47.44
N LEU A 354 13.30 68.53 47.37
CA LEU A 354 12.37 69.49 47.99
C LEU A 354 12.53 69.54 49.52
N ILE A 355 12.78 68.41 50.18
CA ILE A 355 13.05 68.37 51.62
C ILE A 355 14.35 69.12 51.95
N ALA A 356 15.41 68.93 51.15
CA ALA A 356 16.69 69.60 51.35
C ALA A 356 16.56 71.13 51.15
N GLU A 357 15.88 71.56 50.09
CA GLU A 357 15.62 72.97 49.82
C GLU A 357 14.75 73.59 50.93
N ASN A 358 13.68 72.91 51.36
CA ASN A 358 12.84 73.39 52.45
C ASN A 358 13.62 73.56 53.77
N LYS A 359 14.55 72.66 54.06
CA LYS A 359 15.46 72.79 55.21
C LYS A 359 16.39 74.01 55.05
N MET A 360 16.96 74.21 53.86
CA MET A 360 17.83 75.37 53.58
C MET A 360 17.06 76.69 53.71
N LEU A 361 15.87 76.79 53.12
CA LEU A 361 15.01 77.98 53.21
C LEU A 361 14.60 78.26 54.66
N LYS A 362 14.29 77.23 55.45
CA LYS A 362 14.04 77.38 56.90
C LYS A 362 15.26 77.94 57.64
N LYS A 363 16.46 77.48 57.30
CA LYS A 363 17.72 77.98 57.87
C LYS A 363 17.95 79.45 57.50
N GLN A 364 17.85 79.80 56.22
CA GLN A 364 17.97 81.19 55.74
C GLN A 364 16.94 82.12 56.40
N LYS A 365 15.67 81.67 56.53
CA LYS A 365 14.63 82.41 57.26
C LYS A 365 15.02 82.64 58.72
N ALA A 366 15.54 81.63 59.41
CA ALA A 366 15.97 81.76 60.80
C ALA A 366 17.14 82.75 60.95
N GLU A 367 18.14 82.68 60.07
CA GLU A 367 19.27 83.61 60.03
C GLU A 367 18.81 85.05 59.79
N LEU A 368 17.89 85.26 58.84
CA LEU A 368 17.31 86.57 58.57
C LEU A 368 16.54 87.13 59.77
N ILE A 369 15.74 86.31 60.45
CA ILE A 369 15.05 86.69 61.69
C ILE A 369 16.06 87.12 62.77
N VAL A 370 17.16 86.39 62.94
CA VAL A 370 18.23 86.76 63.88
C VAL A 370 18.87 88.09 63.47
N GLY A 371 19.14 88.30 62.19
CA GLY A 371 19.65 89.56 61.63
C GLY A 371 18.74 90.74 61.96
N PHE A 372 17.44 90.64 61.67
CA PHE A 372 16.46 91.68 62.02
C PHE A 372 16.39 91.95 63.52
N LYS A 373 16.42 90.92 64.36
CA LYS A 373 16.48 91.09 65.83
C LYS A 373 17.72 91.87 66.27
N LYS A 374 18.88 91.62 65.66
CA LYS A 374 20.11 92.39 65.95
C LYS A 374 20.01 93.83 65.48
N GLN A 375 19.48 94.07 64.27
CA GLN A 375 19.24 95.41 63.75
C GLN A 375 18.29 96.22 64.64
N LEU A 376 17.20 95.62 65.11
CA LEU A 376 16.29 96.26 66.07
C LEU A 376 17.02 96.70 67.35
N LYS A 377 17.82 95.81 67.95
CA LYS A 377 18.64 96.17 69.13
C LYS A 377 19.64 97.28 68.84
N LEU A 378 20.27 97.29 67.67
CA LEU A 378 21.19 98.35 67.27
C LEU A 378 20.46 99.69 67.13
N ILE A 379 19.27 99.71 66.53
CA ILE A 379 18.42 100.91 66.44
C ILE A 379 18.12 101.45 67.84
N ASP A 380 17.78 100.59 68.81
CA ASP A 380 17.52 101.01 70.18
C ASP A 380 18.74 101.64 70.85
N VAL A 381 19.93 101.05 70.66
CA VAL A 381 21.20 101.59 71.16
C VAL A 381 21.52 102.93 70.50
N LEU A 382 21.40 103.04 69.18
CA LEU A 382 21.68 104.27 68.44
C LEU A 382 20.71 105.40 68.83
N LYS A 383 19.41 105.10 69.02
CA LYS A 383 18.43 106.08 69.51
C LYS A 383 18.81 106.60 70.90
N ARG A 384 19.26 105.71 71.80
CA ARG A 384 19.73 106.08 73.13
C ARG A 384 21.01 106.92 73.08
N GLN A 385 21.97 106.54 72.23
CA GLN A 385 23.19 107.31 72.01
C GLN A 385 22.90 108.70 71.43
N LYS A 386 21.99 108.81 70.45
CA LYS A 386 21.52 110.09 69.91
C LYS A 386 20.93 110.97 71.01
N MET A 387 20.07 110.42 71.87
CA MET A 387 19.50 111.13 73.01
C MET A 387 20.59 111.63 73.98
N HIS A 388 21.56 110.79 74.34
CA HIS A 388 22.68 111.19 75.19
C HIS A 388 23.53 112.28 74.55
N PHE A 389 23.80 112.19 73.24
CA PHE A 389 24.56 113.20 72.52
C PHE A 389 23.81 114.53 72.43
N GLU A 390 22.51 114.54 72.16
CA GLU A 390 21.67 115.74 72.16
C GLU A 390 21.64 116.39 73.55
N ALA A 391 21.52 115.59 74.62
CA ALA A 391 21.58 116.10 75.99
C ALA A 391 22.97 116.71 76.31
N ALA A 392 24.05 116.04 75.94
CA ALA A 392 25.41 116.57 76.13
C ALA A 392 25.66 117.85 75.33
N LYS A 393 25.14 117.95 74.09
CA LYS A 393 25.22 119.16 73.27
C LYS A 393 24.42 120.32 73.87
N LEU A 394 23.24 120.04 74.41
CA LEU A 394 22.46 121.06 75.13
C LEU A 394 23.20 121.54 76.39
N LEU A 395 23.84 120.61 77.11
CA LEU A 395 24.69 120.93 78.26
C LEU A 395 25.88 121.81 77.87
N SER A 396 26.59 121.49 76.78
CA SER A 396 27.71 122.33 76.32
C SER A 396 27.27 123.73 75.89
N PHE A 397 26.07 123.89 75.31
CA PHE A 397 25.52 125.22 75.05
C PHE A 397 25.27 126.00 76.35
N THR A 398 24.71 125.36 77.37
CA THR A 398 24.53 126.01 78.68
C THR A 398 25.86 126.33 79.36
N GLU A 399 26.88 125.49 79.23
CA GLU A 399 28.23 125.77 79.73
C GLU A 399 28.89 126.95 78.99
N ASP A 400 28.79 127.00 77.65
CA ASP A 400 29.31 128.10 76.84
C ASP A 400 28.61 129.44 77.15
N GLU A 401 27.29 129.43 77.33
CA GLU A 401 26.52 130.62 77.75
C GLU A 401 26.93 131.07 79.16
N PHE A 402 27.13 130.13 80.08
CA PHE A 402 27.60 130.42 81.42
C PHE A 402 29.02 131.03 81.42
N MET A 403 29.94 130.50 80.62
CA MET A 403 31.30 131.04 80.47
C MET A 403 31.30 132.45 79.86
N LYS A 404 30.45 132.71 78.84
CA LYS A 404 30.26 134.06 78.28
C LYS A 404 29.74 135.05 79.32
N ALA A 405 28.82 134.64 80.18
CA ALA A 405 28.32 135.47 81.27
C ALA A 405 29.42 135.80 82.31
N LEU A 406 30.39 134.91 82.52
CA LEU A 406 31.55 135.16 83.38
C LEU A 406 32.57 136.12 82.74
N ASP A 407 32.81 136.02 81.43
CA ASP A 407 33.75 136.90 80.70
C ASP A 407 33.21 138.35 80.52
N TRP A 408 31.90 138.56 80.58
CA TRP A 408 31.29 139.91 80.64
C TRP A 408 31.66 140.72 81.90
N GLY A 409 32.27 140.09 82.91
CA GLY A 409 32.80 140.77 84.09
C GLY A 409 34.25 141.27 83.97
N LYS A 410 34.93 141.09 82.82
CA LYS A 410 36.29 141.59 82.58
C LYS A 410 36.28 142.68 81.49
N SER A 411 35.94 143.90 81.90
CA SER A 411 36.34 145.16 81.26
C SER A 411 36.84 146.10 82.35
#